data_AF-A0A9P5GTB0-F1
#
_entry.id   AF-A0A9P5GTB0-F1
#
_cell.length_a   1.000
_cell.length_b   1.000
_cell.length_c   1.000
_cell.angle_alpha   90.00
_cell.angle_beta   90.00
_cell.angle_gamma   90.00
#
_symmetry.space_group_name_H-M   'P 1'
#
loop_
_entity.id
_entity.type
_entity.pdbx_description
1 polymer ?
#
loop_
_entity_poly.entity_id
_entity_poly.type
_entity_poly.pdbx_seq_one_letter_code
_entity_poly.pdbx_strand_id
1 'polypeptide(L)'
;MGQWWVDSRIESTVTRPFVISHLLADEVEQLDRPVGFGSEDLTERTYWDSIHHDASRLFLILVDLGVPDQIFGVIDDGWDDAELPIALEDIDRLQLAPSRDDRMDRKFYQRQFHYLLKPLQRGSHHVYTEHEVVPLDVIERPPLTAHKSHVIEKVRLPNATGSVFCRRKYSLGTGPGAMLNSDFVEAIHSIKSLQNEHMVSYWASYTHNGFGYVLFTPPNDFTLKSFLATTPSSFKNLAKKDRRELVVNWILCLVDTLCYLHSKSRAHSCIKPSTILFTNQNHIFFSDSTRLTPDGMLHHTDKASFDRERYDYAAPEQWFRPTGPSSPPGRFMNLGSSSTPPDDGGFTIMRSHDLSTSPNGMMFAPNPQQSQQQADVFSLGCIILELLSFLVKRSTSKFAAFRSAKHKTAGRGGAVLDTSFHKNLGQVEAWMSSLAKEASRKVSDKDGANVFRGVTPILHVVTGMLSANPYDRPPAIEVQQRVYQILTEVCGNSEPHCVHQYSHELDYSLGRMHIQGPGDAMMGRLNRASFGYGTPRTFQHSRNSSSGGYSQTSRTTASSEAEIDGTYNPGPSSPQRIRPQPSWPRNPGYMVNPALNQGSLSATGP
;
A
#
# COMPACT_ATOMS: atom_id res chain seq x y z
N MET A 1 16.52 23.59 11.12
CA MET A 1 17.09 23.53 9.75
C MET A 1 18.28 22.59 9.83
N GLY A 2 18.31 21.58 8.96
CA GLY A 2 18.92 20.28 9.20
C GLY A 2 20.45 20.24 9.15
N GLN A 3 21.01 19.22 9.81
CA GLN A 3 22.43 18.89 9.96
C GLN A 3 23.22 18.80 8.64
N TRP A 4 22.55 18.59 7.50
CA TRP A 4 23.15 18.24 6.21
C TRP A 4 23.63 19.46 5.40
N TRP A 5 24.82 19.38 4.80
CA TRP A 5 25.38 20.36 3.86
C TRP A 5 24.96 20.04 2.42
N VAL A 6 23.68 20.27 2.11
CA VAL A 6 23.17 20.26 0.73
C VAL A 6 23.54 21.55 0.00
N ASP A 7 23.56 21.53 -1.33
CA ASP A 7 24.00 22.65 -2.18
C ASP A 7 23.33 23.98 -1.80
N SER A 8 22.00 23.98 -1.67
CA SER A 8 21.25 25.19 -1.27
C SER A 8 21.67 25.74 0.09
N ARG A 9 22.12 24.88 1.02
CA ARG A 9 22.62 25.31 2.32
C ARG A 9 24.02 25.90 2.20
N ILE A 10 24.89 25.26 1.44
CA ILE A 10 26.26 25.71 1.19
C ILE A 10 26.21 27.12 0.56
N GLU A 11 25.46 27.28 -0.53
CA GLU A 11 25.24 28.56 -1.21
C GLU A 11 24.70 29.64 -0.26
N SER A 12 23.72 29.29 0.59
CA SER A 12 23.16 30.24 1.55
C SER A 12 24.08 30.58 2.73
N THR A 13 25.09 29.74 2.99
CA THR A 13 25.99 29.90 4.14
C THR A 13 27.26 30.64 3.76
N VAL A 14 27.89 30.30 2.62
CA VAL A 14 29.15 30.88 2.15
C VAL A 14 28.88 32.27 1.54
N THR A 15 28.56 33.20 2.43
CA THR A 15 28.33 34.61 2.12
C THR A 15 29.54 35.43 2.51
N ARG A 16 29.69 36.63 1.93
CA ARG A 16 30.84 37.51 2.25
C ARG A 16 30.96 37.81 3.74
N PRO A 17 29.87 38.14 4.47
CA PRO A 17 29.94 38.33 5.92
C PRO A 17 30.38 37.07 6.67
N PHE A 18 29.98 35.88 6.21
CA PHE A 18 30.39 34.61 6.81
C PHE A 18 31.88 34.33 6.61
N VAL A 19 32.42 34.57 5.41
CA VAL A 19 33.86 34.40 5.16
C VAL A 19 34.68 35.36 6.02
N ILE A 20 34.29 36.65 6.04
CA ILE A 20 34.94 37.68 6.85
C ILE A 20 34.94 37.31 8.34
N SER A 21 33.87 36.70 8.86
CA SER A 21 33.81 36.34 10.29
C SER A 21 34.76 35.21 10.70
N HIS A 22 35.34 34.49 9.74
CA HIS A 22 36.26 33.37 9.98
C HIS A 22 37.72 33.70 9.65
N LEU A 23 38.02 34.93 9.21
CA LEU A 23 39.35 35.38 8.85
C LEU A 23 39.83 36.51 9.76
N LEU A 24 41.14 36.67 9.88
CA LEU A 24 41.79 37.80 10.56
C LEU A 24 41.71 39.07 9.71
N ALA A 25 41.96 40.24 10.32
CA ALA A 25 41.76 41.52 9.66
C ALA A 25 42.66 41.72 8.42
N ASP A 26 43.91 41.24 8.49
CA ASP A 26 44.88 41.23 7.40
C ASP A 26 44.52 40.24 6.29
N GLU A 27 43.96 39.08 6.64
CA GLU A 27 43.44 38.09 5.69
C GLU A 27 42.17 38.60 4.97
N VAL A 28 41.33 39.38 5.65
CA VAL A 28 40.15 40.00 5.04
C VAL A 28 40.54 40.98 3.94
N GLU A 29 41.64 41.72 4.10
CA GLU A 29 42.17 42.59 3.04
C GLU A 29 42.65 41.82 1.80
N GLN A 30 42.97 40.53 1.95
CA GLN A 30 43.37 39.68 0.83
C GLN A 30 42.18 39.25 -0.05
N LEU A 31 40.95 39.23 0.48
CA LEU A 31 39.76 38.82 -0.26
C LEU A 31 39.51 39.64 -1.53
N ASP A 32 39.83 40.94 -1.51
CA ASP A 32 39.64 41.86 -2.63
C ASP A 32 40.85 41.91 -3.58
N ARG A 33 41.91 41.14 -3.31
CA ARG A 33 43.10 41.06 -4.17
C ARG A 33 42.88 40.08 -5.32
N PRO A 34 43.52 40.28 -6.48
CA PRO A 34 43.54 39.28 -7.55
C PRO A 34 44.32 38.04 -7.11
N VAL A 35 43.90 36.87 -7.62
CA VAL A 35 44.55 35.57 -7.37
C VAL A 35 45.96 35.50 -7.98
N GLY A 36 46.89 34.79 -7.33
CA GLY A 36 48.33 34.84 -7.62
C GLY A 36 48.81 34.14 -8.91
N PHE A 37 48.03 33.23 -9.51
CA PHE A 37 48.50 32.40 -10.65
C PHE A 37 47.62 32.50 -11.92
N GLY A 38 48.22 32.98 -13.03
CA GLY A 38 48.62 32.02 -14.08
C GLY A 38 47.90 31.94 -15.42
N SER A 39 47.24 32.95 -15.97
CA SER A 39 47.19 33.12 -17.43
C SER A 39 46.94 34.58 -17.80
N GLU A 40 47.68 35.03 -18.80
CA GLU A 40 47.64 36.35 -19.44
C GLU A 40 46.29 36.69 -20.11
N ASP A 41 45.20 36.01 -19.74
CA ASP A 41 43.86 36.17 -20.32
C ASP A 41 42.77 36.40 -19.24
N LEU A 42 42.41 37.69 -19.09
CA LEU A 42 41.03 38.22 -19.14
C LEU A 42 40.00 37.98 -18.02
N THR A 43 40.34 37.54 -16.82
CA THR A 43 39.42 37.75 -15.67
C THR A 43 40.16 38.22 -14.42
N GLU A 44 39.95 39.49 -14.03
CA GLU A 44 40.34 40.09 -12.75
C GLU A 44 39.57 39.44 -11.57
N ARG A 45 39.65 38.12 -11.41
CA ARG A 45 38.89 37.39 -10.40
C ARG A 45 39.58 37.56 -9.05
N THR A 46 38.82 38.02 -8.06
CA THR A 46 39.34 38.19 -6.69
C THR A 46 39.36 36.86 -5.95
N TYR A 47 40.09 36.80 -4.83
CA TYR A 47 39.99 35.64 -3.92
C TYR A 47 38.56 35.44 -3.42
N TRP A 48 37.82 36.52 -3.13
CA TRP A 48 36.41 36.44 -2.79
C TRP A 48 35.59 35.76 -3.90
N ASP A 49 35.77 36.16 -5.16
CA ASP A 49 35.03 35.58 -6.27
C ASP A 49 35.35 34.08 -6.44
N SER A 50 36.61 33.70 -6.22
CA SER A 50 37.06 32.31 -6.32
C SER A 50 36.47 31.45 -5.18
N ILE A 51 36.46 31.95 -3.95
CA ILE A 51 35.81 31.27 -2.81
C ILE A 51 34.31 31.10 -3.05
N HIS A 52 33.64 32.17 -3.48
CA HIS A 52 32.18 32.17 -3.63
C HIS A 52 31.70 31.26 -4.77
N HIS A 53 32.43 31.18 -5.88
CA HIS A 53 31.96 30.45 -7.06
C HIS A 53 32.58 29.06 -7.21
N ASP A 54 33.84 28.89 -6.80
CA ASP A 54 34.60 27.70 -7.15
C ASP A 54 35.12 26.93 -5.93
N ALA A 55 35.29 27.56 -4.74
CA ALA A 55 35.91 26.91 -3.57
C ALA A 55 35.07 26.98 -2.28
N SER A 56 33.74 27.01 -2.40
CA SER A 56 32.83 27.14 -1.27
C SER A 56 32.86 25.93 -0.33
N ARG A 57 32.95 24.71 -0.87
CA ARG A 57 33.03 23.47 -0.08
C ARG A 57 34.41 23.37 0.57
N LEU A 58 35.48 23.66 -0.17
CA LEU A 58 36.84 23.71 0.37
C LEU A 58 36.91 24.67 1.56
N PHE A 59 36.42 25.91 1.41
CA PHE A 59 36.40 26.88 2.52
C PHE A 59 35.64 26.35 3.74
N LEU A 60 34.46 25.75 3.56
CA LEU A 60 33.70 25.19 4.67
C LEU A 60 34.42 24.02 5.36
N ILE A 61 35.13 23.17 4.61
CA ILE A 61 35.94 22.09 5.18
C ILE A 61 37.06 22.69 6.04
N LEU A 62 37.76 23.70 5.54
CA LEU A 62 38.84 24.38 6.26
C LEU A 62 38.34 25.07 7.54
N VAL A 63 37.17 25.72 7.48
CA VAL A 63 36.48 26.26 8.67
C VAL A 63 36.20 25.14 9.69
N ASP A 64 35.68 24.00 9.26
CA ASP A 64 35.39 22.84 10.12
C ASP A 64 36.66 22.22 10.74
N LEU A 65 37.81 22.36 10.08
CA LEU A 65 39.11 21.93 10.57
C LEU A 65 39.81 22.97 11.46
N GLY A 66 39.32 24.22 11.47
CA GLY A 66 39.88 25.33 12.25
C GLY A 66 41.08 26.02 11.59
N VAL A 67 41.22 25.90 10.27
CA VAL A 67 42.30 26.51 9.46
C VAL A 67 41.75 27.26 8.22
N PRO A 68 40.77 28.18 8.38
CA PRO A 68 40.10 28.85 7.27
C PRO A 68 41.03 29.72 6.41
N ASP A 69 42.13 30.22 6.99
CA ASP A 69 43.16 31.05 6.36
C ASP A 69 43.91 30.31 5.24
N GLN A 70 43.99 28.98 5.30
CA GLN A 70 44.68 28.17 4.29
C GLN A 70 43.98 28.20 2.92
N ILE A 71 42.78 28.76 2.83
CA ILE A 71 42.03 28.88 1.56
C ILE A 71 42.81 29.64 0.49
N PHE A 72 43.62 30.63 0.88
CA PHE A 72 44.41 31.42 -0.08
C PHE A 72 45.48 30.56 -0.75
N GLY A 73 46.22 29.77 0.03
CA GLY A 73 47.24 28.85 -0.51
C GLY A 73 46.62 27.74 -1.36
N VAL A 74 45.46 27.21 -0.94
CA VAL A 74 44.70 26.22 -1.71
C VAL A 74 44.29 26.76 -3.08
N ILE A 75 43.78 28.00 -3.14
CA ILE A 75 43.42 28.67 -4.41
C ILE A 75 44.66 29.00 -5.26
N ASP A 76 45.74 29.47 -4.65
CA ASP A 76 47.00 29.78 -5.35
C ASP A 76 47.63 28.55 -6.00
N ASP A 77 47.49 27.39 -5.37
CA ASP A 77 47.92 26.09 -5.90
C ASP A 77 46.94 25.50 -6.94
N GLY A 78 45.84 26.21 -7.23
CA GLY A 78 44.88 25.88 -8.29
C GLY A 78 43.80 24.86 -7.89
N TRP A 79 43.58 24.63 -6.60
CA TRP A 79 42.54 23.73 -6.14
C TRP A 79 41.17 24.42 -6.04
N ASP A 80 40.15 23.76 -6.54
CA ASP A 80 38.75 24.18 -6.45
C ASP A 80 37.83 23.02 -6.02
N ASP A 81 36.54 23.30 -5.87
CA ASP A 81 35.53 22.32 -5.48
C ASP A 81 35.31 21.23 -6.56
N ALA A 82 35.76 21.43 -7.81
CA ALA A 82 35.63 20.44 -8.88
C ALA A 82 36.64 19.28 -8.71
N GLU A 83 37.76 19.54 -8.03
CA GLU A 83 38.77 18.54 -7.67
C GLU A 83 38.34 17.64 -6.49
N LEU A 84 37.25 17.97 -5.80
CA LEU A 84 36.72 17.13 -4.73
C LEU A 84 35.96 15.89 -5.28
N PRO A 85 36.13 14.69 -4.69
CA PRO A 85 36.93 14.40 -3.51
C PRO A 85 38.43 14.20 -3.80
N ILE A 86 39.28 14.84 -3.02
CA ILE A 86 40.74 14.71 -3.10
C ILE A 86 41.15 13.38 -2.44
N ALA A 87 41.98 12.61 -3.14
CA ALA A 87 42.52 11.35 -2.63
C ALA A 87 43.43 11.57 -1.41
N LEU A 88 43.45 10.62 -0.48
CA LEU A 88 44.22 10.77 0.77
C LEU A 88 45.72 11.03 0.53
N GLU A 89 46.25 10.52 -0.57
CA GLU A 89 47.65 10.69 -0.99
C GLU A 89 47.97 12.05 -1.61
N ASP A 90 46.97 12.81 -2.06
CA ASP A 90 47.14 14.13 -2.66
C ASP A 90 46.84 15.28 -1.68
N ILE A 91 46.31 14.99 -0.49
CA ILE A 91 45.92 16.02 0.50
C ILE A 91 47.14 16.74 1.07
N ASP A 92 48.30 16.09 1.14
CA ASP A 92 49.53 16.73 1.62
C ASP A 92 49.96 17.92 0.74
N ARG A 93 49.54 17.93 -0.53
CA ARG A 93 49.73 19.03 -1.49
C ARG A 93 48.91 20.28 -1.17
N LEU A 94 47.86 20.17 -0.35
CA LEU A 94 47.10 21.32 0.12
C LEU A 94 47.86 22.15 1.17
N GLN A 95 48.96 21.60 1.72
CA GLN A 95 49.84 22.30 2.67
C GLN A 95 49.12 22.94 3.86
N LEU A 96 48.09 22.26 4.40
CA LEU A 96 47.20 22.77 5.46
C LEU A 96 47.90 23.13 6.78
N ALA A 97 49.16 22.72 6.95
CA ALA A 97 49.99 23.02 8.11
C ALA A 97 51.45 23.27 7.69
N PRO A 98 52.24 24.03 8.48
CA PRO A 98 53.65 24.34 8.17
C PRO A 98 54.56 23.11 8.01
N SER A 99 54.14 21.97 8.57
CA SER A 99 54.81 20.68 8.44
C SER A 99 53.73 19.61 8.26
N ARG A 100 54.06 18.54 7.51
CA ARG A 100 53.16 17.42 7.27
C ARG A 100 52.51 16.91 8.56
N ASP A 101 51.19 16.94 8.61
CA ASP A 101 50.36 16.43 9.71
C ASP A 101 49.37 15.39 9.18
N ASP A 102 49.78 14.12 9.18
CA ASP A 102 48.95 13.00 8.72
C ASP A 102 47.58 12.92 9.44
N ARG A 103 47.45 13.49 10.65
CA ARG A 103 46.16 13.52 11.36
C ARG A 103 45.23 14.57 10.77
N MET A 104 45.76 15.73 10.39
CA MET A 104 45.01 16.78 9.71
C MET A 104 44.56 16.30 8.34
N ASP A 105 45.46 15.64 7.58
CA ASP A 105 45.16 15.13 6.24
C ASP A 105 44.02 14.09 6.28
N ARG A 106 44.08 13.16 7.25
CA ARG A 106 43.00 12.17 7.47
C ARG A 106 41.68 12.84 7.87
N LYS A 107 41.72 13.91 8.67
CA LYS A 107 40.51 14.65 9.06
C LYS A 107 39.92 15.37 7.86
N PHE A 108 40.72 16.03 7.03
CA PHE A 108 40.26 16.63 5.77
C PHE A 108 39.63 15.57 4.87
N TYR A 109 40.33 14.44 4.67
CA TYR A 109 39.87 13.34 3.84
C TYR A 109 38.48 12.82 4.26
N GLN A 110 38.24 12.67 5.56
CA GLN A 110 36.93 12.22 6.05
C GLN A 110 35.87 13.32 6.00
N ARG A 111 36.28 14.57 6.23
CA ARG A 111 35.37 15.71 6.35
C ARG A 111 34.78 16.10 4.99
N GLN A 112 35.55 16.02 3.90
CA GLN A 112 35.07 16.38 2.56
C GLN A 112 33.75 15.66 2.18
N PHE A 113 33.59 14.39 2.56
CA PHE A 113 32.37 13.62 2.25
C PHE A 113 31.09 14.14 2.95
N HIS A 114 31.22 14.98 3.97
CA HIS A 114 30.09 15.66 4.60
C HIS A 114 29.62 16.88 3.80
N TYR A 115 30.47 17.39 2.92
CA TYR A 115 30.20 18.50 2.01
C TYR A 115 29.96 18.04 0.57
N LEU A 116 30.26 16.78 0.25
CA LEU A 116 30.02 16.15 -1.05
C LEU A 116 28.79 15.23 -1.01
N LEU A 117 27.72 15.70 -0.35
CA LEU A 117 26.50 14.91 -0.22
C LEU A 117 25.86 14.69 -1.59
N LYS A 118 25.38 13.47 -1.81
CA LYS A 118 24.57 13.11 -2.99
C LYS A 118 23.14 12.86 -2.54
N PRO A 119 22.24 13.87 -2.53
CA PRO A 119 20.85 13.67 -2.09
C PRO A 119 20.11 12.69 -3.00
N LEU A 120 19.38 11.76 -2.40
CA LEU A 120 18.55 10.82 -3.16
C LEU A 120 17.43 11.57 -3.88
N GLN A 121 17.27 11.33 -5.17
CA GLN A 121 16.21 11.92 -5.98
C GLN A 121 15.09 10.91 -6.25
N ARG A 122 13.87 11.40 -6.45
CA ARG A 122 12.74 10.52 -6.81
C ARG A 122 13.07 9.74 -8.10
N GLY A 123 12.82 8.43 -8.08
CA GLY A 123 13.10 7.53 -9.22
C GLY A 123 14.55 7.05 -9.33
N SER A 124 15.48 7.66 -8.60
CA SER A 124 16.92 7.39 -8.74
C SER A 124 17.38 6.11 -8.04
N HIS A 125 18.49 5.54 -8.52
CA HIS A 125 19.30 4.55 -7.81
C HIS A 125 20.72 5.11 -7.65
N HIS A 126 21.22 5.21 -6.43
CA HIS A 126 22.56 5.72 -6.16
C HIS A 126 23.50 4.63 -5.62
N VAL A 127 24.75 4.63 -6.05
CA VAL A 127 25.79 3.76 -5.49
C VAL A 127 26.70 4.64 -4.65
N TYR A 128 26.70 4.43 -3.33
CA TYR A 128 27.59 5.13 -2.42
C TYR A 128 28.83 4.29 -2.16
N THR A 129 29.99 4.93 -2.22
CA THR A 129 31.26 4.36 -1.79
C THR A 129 31.34 4.29 -0.26
N GLU A 130 32.33 3.58 0.27
CA GLU A 130 32.47 3.31 1.72
C GLU A 130 32.57 4.57 2.59
N HIS A 131 33.17 5.64 2.05
CA HIS A 131 33.39 6.90 2.76
C HIS A 131 32.27 7.91 2.57
N GLU A 132 31.40 7.71 1.57
CA GLU A 132 30.34 8.66 1.29
C GLU A 132 29.21 8.58 2.32
N VAL A 133 28.72 9.75 2.69
CA VAL A 133 27.64 9.87 3.66
C VAL A 133 26.30 9.85 2.93
N VAL A 134 25.43 8.91 3.28
CA VAL A 134 24.05 8.87 2.78
C VAL A 134 23.23 9.94 3.53
N PRO A 135 22.73 10.99 2.85
CA PRO A 135 22.10 12.13 3.52
C PRO A 135 20.65 11.81 3.89
N LEU A 136 20.45 11.17 5.05
CA LEU A 136 19.12 10.86 5.58
C LEU A 136 19.11 10.77 7.10
N ASP A 137 17.96 11.11 7.70
CA ASP A 137 17.72 11.01 9.14
C ASP A 137 16.85 9.80 9.46
N VAL A 138 17.27 8.93 10.37
CA VAL A 138 16.46 7.80 10.85
C VAL A 138 15.59 8.26 12.02
N ILE A 139 14.27 8.19 11.85
CA ILE A 139 13.27 8.69 12.81
C ILE A 139 12.89 7.60 13.82
N GLU A 140 12.60 6.40 13.32
CA GLU A 140 12.18 5.26 14.14
C GLU A 140 13.02 4.05 13.75
N ARG A 141 13.73 3.51 14.75
CA ARG A 141 14.42 2.22 14.66
C ARG A 141 13.54 1.15 15.30
N PRO A 142 13.31 0.00 14.65
CA PRO A 142 12.62 -1.11 15.30
C PRO A 142 13.31 -1.53 16.61
N PRO A 143 12.58 -2.06 17.60
CA PRO A 143 13.18 -2.56 18.84
C PRO A 143 14.30 -3.57 18.55
N LEU A 144 15.39 -3.50 19.32
CA LEU A 144 16.59 -4.34 19.16
C LEU A 144 16.31 -5.86 19.20
N THR A 145 15.14 -6.27 19.68
CA THR A 145 14.69 -7.67 19.75
C THR A 145 14.13 -8.22 18.44
N ALA A 146 13.96 -7.39 17.40
CA ALA A 146 13.55 -7.82 16.07
C ALA A 146 14.74 -8.43 15.29
N HIS A 147 15.27 -9.56 15.77
CA HIS A 147 16.28 -10.36 15.08
C HIS A 147 15.72 -11.11 13.88
N LYS A 148 15.25 -10.38 12.86
CA LYS A 148 15.00 -10.91 11.53
C LYS A 148 15.47 -9.90 10.49
N SER A 149 15.96 -10.40 9.37
CA SER A 149 16.58 -9.72 8.21
C SER A 149 15.73 -8.61 7.54
N HIS A 150 14.69 -8.08 8.18
CA HIS A 150 13.65 -7.24 7.59
C HIS A 150 13.34 -6.02 8.46
N VAL A 151 14.37 -5.28 8.85
CA VAL A 151 14.23 -4.03 9.60
C VAL A 151 13.64 -2.97 8.65
N ILE A 152 12.36 -2.64 8.84
CA ILE A 152 11.72 -1.49 8.20
C ILE A 152 11.97 -0.28 9.09
N GLU A 153 12.71 0.70 8.58
CA GLU A 153 12.99 1.95 9.29
C GLU A 153 12.19 3.08 8.69
N LYS A 154 11.83 4.09 9.51
CA LYS A 154 11.28 5.34 8.99
C LYS A 154 12.38 6.38 8.88
N VAL A 155 12.50 7.02 7.71
CA VAL A 155 13.55 7.99 7.42
C VAL A 155 13.00 9.29 6.83
N ARG A 156 13.76 10.38 7.00
CA ARG A 156 13.56 11.69 6.34
C ARG A 156 14.75 11.99 5.44
N LEU A 157 14.49 12.71 4.36
CA LEU A 157 15.53 13.19 3.46
C LEU A 157 15.63 14.72 3.56
N PRO A 158 16.84 15.30 3.44
CA PRO A 158 17.02 16.74 3.53
C PRO A 158 16.37 17.50 2.37
N ASN A 159 16.34 16.89 1.18
CA ASN A 159 15.75 17.47 -0.04
C ASN A 159 14.24 17.17 -0.20
N ALA A 160 13.62 16.41 0.71
CA ALA A 160 12.18 16.12 0.70
C ALA A 160 11.57 16.45 2.07
N THR A 161 11.65 17.73 2.44
CA THR A 161 11.20 18.22 3.76
C THR A 161 9.72 17.88 4.01
N GLY A 162 9.42 17.45 5.23
CA GLY A 162 8.07 17.05 5.65
C GLY A 162 7.63 15.64 5.23
N SER A 163 8.35 14.96 4.34
CA SER A 163 8.04 13.59 3.93
C SER A 163 8.75 12.56 4.81
N VAL A 164 8.05 11.45 5.09
CA VAL A 164 8.60 10.30 5.80
C VAL A 164 8.53 9.08 4.88
N PHE A 165 9.63 8.34 4.79
CA PHE A 165 9.77 7.17 3.94
C PHE A 165 10.00 5.92 4.78
N CYS A 166 9.53 4.77 4.29
CA CYS A 166 9.96 3.48 4.81
C CYS A 166 11.22 3.01 4.07
N ARG A 167 12.32 2.84 4.79
CA ARG A 167 13.57 2.27 4.29
C ARG A 167 13.59 0.76 4.58
N ARG A 168 13.79 -0.04 3.54
CA ARG A 168 14.06 -1.48 3.65
C ARG A 168 15.51 -1.76 3.29
N LYS A 169 16.15 -2.66 4.05
CA LYS A 169 17.53 -3.09 3.87
C LYS A 169 17.59 -4.52 3.33
N TYR A 170 18.48 -4.76 2.36
CA TYR A 170 18.73 -6.04 1.72
C TYR A 170 20.23 -6.33 1.77
N SER A 171 20.61 -7.53 2.21
CA SER A 171 22.00 -7.98 2.11
C SER A 171 22.30 -8.33 0.66
N LEU A 172 23.38 -7.76 0.11
CA LEU A 172 23.82 -8.06 -1.25
C LEU A 172 25.06 -8.93 -1.22
N GLY A 173 25.11 -9.93 -2.11
CA GLY A 173 26.26 -10.82 -2.23
C GLY A 173 25.85 -12.26 -2.54
N THR A 174 26.80 -13.19 -2.34
CA THR A 174 26.65 -14.62 -2.63
C THR A 174 26.40 -15.47 -1.39
N GLY A 175 26.31 -14.85 -0.21
CA GLY A 175 26.10 -15.54 1.06
C GLY A 175 24.66 -16.05 1.26
N PRO A 176 24.43 -16.95 2.22
CA PRO A 176 23.10 -17.43 2.56
C PRO A 176 22.15 -16.28 2.92
N GLY A 177 21.02 -16.18 2.22
CA GLY A 177 20.02 -15.12 2.42
C GLY A 177 20.37 -13.75 1.83
N ALA A 178 21.52 -13.63 1.17
CA ALA A 178 21.84 -12.45 0.38
C ALA A 178 21.22 -12.53 -1.03
N MET A 179 20.90 -11.36 -1.58
CA MET A 179 20.41 -11.19 -2.95
C MET A 179 21.58 -10.80 -3.86
N LEU A 180 21.62 -11.30 -5.09
CA LEU A 180 22.59 -10.83 -6.07
C LEU A 180 22.32 -9.37 -6.44
N ASN A 181 23.37 -8.60 -6.71
CA ASN A 181 23.22 -7.19 -7.06
C ASN A 181 22.37 -7.02 -8.35
N SER A 182 22.58 -7.90 -9.34
CA SER A 182 21.77 -7.95 -10.57
C SER A 182 20.27 -8.07 -10.28
N ASP A 183 19.92 -9.01 -9.39
CA ASP A 183 18.53 -9.31 -9.04
C ASP A 183 17.89 -8.15 -8.28
N PHE A 184 18.68 -7.48 -7.43
CA PHE A 184 18.25 -6.29 -6.71
C PHE A 184 17.92 -5.13 -7.67
N VAL A 185 18.81 -4.87 -8.63
CA VAL A 185 18.62 -3.83 -9.64
C VAL A 185 17.43 -4.15 -10.56
N GLU A 186 17.31 -5.39 -11.02
CA GLU A 186 16.16 -5.85 -11.80
C GLU A 186 14.84 -5.68 -11.02
N ALA A 187 14.82 -6.06 -9.75
CA ALA A 187 13.67 -5.88 -8.88
C ALA A 187 13.28 -4.39 -8.75
N ILE A 188 14.25 -3.48 -8.59
CA ILE A 188 14.03 -2.03 -8.59
C ILE A 188 13.41 -1.57 -9.91
N HIS A 189 13.96 -1.98 -11.06
CA HIS A 189 13.41 -1.63 -12.37
C HIS A 189 11.96 -2.10 -12.53
N SER A 190 11.64 -3.28 -12.01
CA SER A 190 10.30 -3.84 -12.09
C SER A 190 9.23 -3.05 -11.30
N ILE A 191 9.63 -2.33 -10.24
CA ILE A 191 8.71 -1.56 -9.37
C ILE A 191 8.68 -0.06 -9.66
N LYS A 192 9.67 0.48 -10.36
CA LYS A 192 9.74 1.93 -10.66
C LYS A 192 8.46 2.48 -11.29
N SER A 193 7.86 1.73 -12.21
CA SER A 193 6.65 2.13 -12.94
C SER A 193 5.34 1.92 -12.17
N LEU A 194 5.36 1.22 -11.04
CA LEU A 194 4.18 0.95 -10.23
C LEU A 194 4.02 2.06 -9.18
N GLN A 195 3.11 2.97 -9.45
CA GLN A 195 2.82 4.12 -8.60
C GLN A 195 1.31 4.23 -8.42
N ASN A 196 0.84 4.03 -7.20
CA ASN A 196 -0.57 4.16 -6.85
C ASN A 196 -0.69 4.65 -5.41
N GLU A 197 -1.71 5.46 -5.14
CA GLU A 197 -1.94 6.05 -3.82
C GLU A 197 -2.16 4.98 -2.74
N HIS A 198 -2.96 3.95 -3.03
CA HIS A 198 -3.26 2.87 -2.08
C HIS A 198 -2.36 1.65 -2.31
N MET A 199 -1.10 1.86 -2.69
CA MET A 199 -0.07 0.83 -2.73
C MET A 199 1.28 1.37 -2.31
N VAL A 200 2.08 0.54 -1.65
CA VAL A 200 3.50 0.82 -1.44
C VAL A 200 4.18 1.07 -2.78
N SER A 201 4.65 2.30 -2.96
CA SER A 201 5.25 2.78 -4.20
C SER A 201 6.73 3.08 -4.01
N TYR A 202 7.53 2.71 -5.01
CA TYR A 202 8.96 3.00 -5.04
C TYR A 202 9.21 4.50 -5.04
N TRP A 203 10.13 4.98 -4.18
CA TRP A 203 10.56 6.38 -4.20
C TRP A 203 12.00 6.53 -4.70
N ALA A 204 12.97 5.87 -4.07
CA ALA A 204 14.35 5.82 -4.53
C ALA A 204 15.04 4.57 -3.97
N SER A 205 16.25 4.28 -4.43
CA SER A 205 17.08 3.21 -3.87
C SER A 205 18.54 3.61 -3.87
N TYR A 206 19.33 2.89 -3.10
CA TYR A 206 20.77 3.03 -3.14
C TYR A 206 21.47 1.75 -2.67
N THR A 207 22.76 1.63 -2.99
CA THR A 207 23.64 0.64 -2.41
C THR A 207 24.72 1.31 -1.59
N HIS A 208 25.09 0.71 -0.46
CA HIS A 208 26.16 1.19 0.40
C HIS A 208 26.67 0.03 1.28
N ASN A 209 27.98 -0.17 1.34
CA ASN A 209 28.67 -1.15 2.19
C ASN A 209 28.12 -2.58 2.11
N GLY A 210 27.91 -3.08 0.88
CA GLY A 210 27.41 -4.44 0.65
C GLY A 210 25.91 -4.62 0.91
N PHE A 211 25.16 -3.54 1.11
CA PHE A 211 23.72 -3.58 1.31
C PHE A 211 22.98 -2.73 0.28
N GLY A 212 21.83 -3.23 -0.15
CA GLY A 212 20.84 -2.51 -0.94
C GLY A 212 19.79 -1.91 -0.04
N TYR A 213 19.37 -0.69 -0.34
CA TYR A 213 18.34 0.02 0.39
C TYR A 213 17.29 0.55 -0.57
N VAL A 214 16.02 0.40 -0.21
CA VAL A 214 14.90 0.92 -0.99
C VAL A 214 14.01 1.76 -0.11
N LEU A 215 13.70 2.96 -0.58
CA LEU A 215 12.78 3.90 0.04
C LEU A 215 11.41 3.77 -0.59
N PHE A 216 10.41 3.63 0.26
CA PHE A 216 9.01 3.46 -0.12
C PHE A 216 8.14 4.53 0.52
N THR A 217 7.04 4.83 -0.15
CA THR A 217 5.95 5.70 0.32
C THR A 217 4.59 5.07 -0.03
N PRO A 218 3.53 5.25 0.77
CA PRO A 218 3.51 5.92 2.08
C PRO A 218 4.19 5.08 3.18
N PRO A 219 4.57 5.71 4.31
CA PRO A 219 5.06 4.97 5.48
C PRO A 219 3.92 4.16 6.11
N ASN A 220 4.23 2.97 6.64
CA ASN A 220 3.24 2.17 7.37
C ASN A 220 3.40 2.31 8.89
N ASP A 221 2.27 2.31 9.59
CA ASP A 221 2.20 2.37 11.05
C ASP A 221 1.58 1.11 11.64
N PHE A 222 0.59 0.53 10.96
CA PHE A 222 -0.03 -0.73 11.36
C PHE A 222 -0.58 -1.50 10.15
N THR A 223 -0.84 -2.79 10.35
CA THR A 223 -1.48 -3.68 9.36
C THR A 223 -2.97 -3.82 9.65
N LEU A 224 -3.77 -4.26 8.67
CA LEU A 224 -5.18 -4.61 8.88
C LEU A 224 -5.33 -5.69 9.96
N LYS A 225 -4.41 -6.66 10.01
CA LYS A 225 -4.37 -7.67 11.07
C LYS A 225 -4.31 -7.04 12.46
N SER A 226 -3.36 -6.13 12.69
CA SER A 226 -3.25 -5.42 13.97
C SER A 226 -4.43 -4.48 14.23
N PHE A 227 -4.97 -3.84 13.18
CA PHE A 227 -6.12 -2.95 13.28
C PHE A 227 -7.39 -3.68 13.73
N LEU A 228 -7.66 -4.86 13.17
CA LEU A 228 -8.81 -5.69 13.51
C LEU A 228 -8.68 -6.32 14.91
N ALA A 229 -7.46 -6.59 15.36
CA ALA A 229 -7.19 -7.06 16.72
C ALA A 229 -7.36 -5.93 17.75
N THR A 230 -6.75 -4.77 17.48
CA THR A 230 -6.75 -3.61 18.36
C THR A 230 -6.93 -2.34 17.55
N THR A 231 -8.16 -1.83 17.49
CA THR A 231 -8.46 -0.63 16.72
C THR A 231 -7.73 0.60 17.27
N PRO A 232 -6.93 1.32 16.46
CA PRO A 232 -6.15 2.48 16.87
C PRO A 232 -7.00 3.68 17.35
N SER A 233 -6.39 4.55 18.17
CA SER A 233 -7.02 5.79 18.64
C SER A 233 -7.33 6.77 17.51
N SER A 234 -6.45 6.83 16.50
CA SER A 234 -6.64 7.64 15.27
C SER A 234 -7.99 7.36 14.60
N PHE A 235 -8.46 6.12 14.63
CA PHE A 235 -9.76 5.73 14.12
C PHE A 235 -10.87 5.92 15.17
N LYS A 236 -10.63 5.54 16.42
CA LYS A 236 -11.64 5.63 17.50
C LYS A 236 -12.11 7.06 17.76
N ASN A 237 -11.22 8.04 17.60
CA ASN A 237 -11.47 9.45 17.86
C ASN A 237 -12.29 10.13 16.76
N LEU A 238 -12.48 9.49 15.60
CA LEU A 238 -13.32 10.01 14.53
C LEU A 238 -14.81 9.96 14.91
N ALA A 239 -15.60 10.87 14.34
CA ALA A 239 -17.04 10.84 14.51
C ALA A 239 -17.62 9.53 13.95
N LYS A 240 -18.78 9.11 14.46
CA LYS A 240 -19.42 7.85 14.07
C LYS A 240 -19.73 7.80 12.57
N LYS A 241 -20.12 8.94 11.97
CA LYS A 241 -20.33 9.10 10.53
C LYS A 241 -19.04 8.82 9.76
N ASP A 242 -17.99 9.59 10.06
CA ASP A 242 -16.69 9.51 9.39
C ASP A 242 -16.09 8.10 9.45
N ARG A 243 -16.17 7.42 10.61
CA ARG A 243 -15.70 6.03 10.74
C ARG A 243 -16.38 5.07 9.77
N ARG A 244 -17.69 5.22 9.57
CA ARG A 244 -18.47 4.31 8.73
C ARG A 244 -18.22 4.58 7.25
N GLU A 245 -18.20 5.87 6.87
CA GLU A 245 -17.86 6.30 5.50
C GLU A 245 -16.43 5.89 5.15
N LEU A 246 -15.48 6.02 6.08
CA LEU A 246 -14.09 5.65 5.88
C LEU A 246 -13.91 4.15 5.58
N VAL A 247 -14.58 3.26 6.33
CA VAL A 247 -14.49 1.80 6.09
C VAL A 247 -15.04 1.43 4.72
N VAL A 248 -16.12 2.07 4.27
CA VAL A 248 -16.69 1.81 2.96
C VAL A 248 -15.80 2.38 1.84
N ASN A 249 -15.19 3.55 2.05
CA ASN A 249 -14.18 4.08 1.14
C ASN A 249 -12.95 3.16 1.05
N TRP A 250 -12.50 2.56 2.17
CA TRP A 250 -11.39 1.60 2.12
C TRP A 250 -11.66 0.41 1.20
N ILE A 251 -12.90 -0.09 1.19
CA ILE A 251 -13.30 -1.17 0.28
C ILE A 251 -13.11 -0.72 -1.17
N LEU A 252 -13.60 0.48 -1.52
CA LEU A 252 -13.43 1.04 -2.86
C LEU A 252 -11.95 1.26 -3.21
N CYS A 253 -11.17 1.85 -2.31
CA CYS A 253 -9.73 2.08 -2.49
C CYS A 253 -8.98 0.78 -2.83
N LEU A 254 -9.23 -0.30 -2.08
CA LEU A 254 -8.57 -1.59 -2.32
C LEU A 254 -8.99 -2.21 -3.65
N VAL A 255 -10.28 -2.17 -3.99
CA VAL A 255 -10.78 -2.72 -5.26
C VAL A 255 -10.24 -1.91 -6.44
N ASP A 256 -10.21 -0.59 -6.32
CA ASP A 256 -9.70 0.31 -7.35
C ASP A 256 -8.21 0.09 -7.61
N THR A 257 -7.40 -0.04 -6.56
CA THR A 257 -5.97 -0.36 -6.71
C THR A 257 -5.73 -1.76 -7.27
N LEU A 258 -6.57 -2.74 -6.93
CA LEU A 258 -6.48 -4.06 -7.56
C LEU A 258 -6.81 -3.98 -9.06
N CYS A 259 -7.82 -3.19 -9.44
CA CYS A 259 -8.14 -2.91 -10.84
C CYS A 259 -6.96 -2.26 -11.57
N TYR A 260 -6.32 -1.25 -10.97
CA TYR A 260 -5.09 -0.66 -11.49
C TYR A 260 -3.99 -1.72 -11.73
N LEU A 261 -3.71 -2.57 -10.74
CA LEU A 261 -2.70 -3.63 -10.88
C LEU A 261 -3.05 -4.60 -12.02
N HIS A 262 -4.31 -5.04 -12.08
CA HIS A 262 -4.76 -5.97 -13.11
C HIS A 262 -4.73 -5.36 -14.52
N SER A 263 -5.00 -4.06 -14.66
CA SER A 263 -4.88 -3.32 -15.93
C SER A 263 -3.44 -3.31 -16.46
N LYS A 264 -2.44 -3.44 -15.57
CA LYS A 264 -1.02 -3.57 -15.92
C LYS A 264 -0.60 -5.03 -16.11
N SER A 265 -1.56 -5.95 -16.24
CA SER A 265 -1.32 -7.39 -16.28
C SER A 265 -0.49 -7.86 -15.08
N ARG A 266 -0.71 -7.32 -13.89
CA ARG A 266 -0.03 -7.79 -12.67
C ARG A 266 -1.05 -8.31 -11.68
N ALA A 267 -0.56 -9.20 -10.82
CA ALA A 267 -1.28 -9.74 -9.67
C ALA A 267 -0.50 -9.33 -8.42
N HIS A 268 -1.20 -8.93 -7.36
CA HIS A 268 -0.62 -8.70 -6.04
C HIS A 268 -0.09 -10.02 -5.43
N SER A 269 -0.75 -11.15 -5.69
CA SER A 269 -0.34 -12.53 -5.32
C SER A 269 -0.27 -12.88 -3.83
N CYS A 270 -0.38 -11.91 -2.92
CA CYS A 270 -0.33 -12.12 -1.47
C CYS A 270 -1.30 -11.20 -0.71
N ILE A 271 -2.58 -11.18 -1.07
CA ILE A 271 -3.58 -10.38 -0.34
C ILE A 271 -4.02 -11.12 0.93
N LYS A 272 -3.70 -10.55 2.10
CA LYS A 272 -4.06 -11.05 3.44
C LYS A 272 -4.08 -9.88 4.44
N PRO A 273 -4.64 -10.02 5.65
CA PRO A 273 -4.71 -8.90 6.60
C PRO A 273 -3.34 -8.30 7.00
N SER A 274 -2.27 -9.10 7.01
CA SER A 274 -0.91 -8.59 7.26
C SER A 274 -0.28 -7.82 6.10
N THR A 275 -0.80 -7.93 4.87
CA THR A 275 -0.30 -7.23 3.67
C THR A 275 -1.15 -6.02 3.28
N ILE A 276 -2.17 -5.70 4.08
CA ILE A 276 -2.92 -4.45 3.97
C ILE A 276 -2.46 -3.53 5.08
N LEU A 277 -1.97 -2.37 4.71
CA LEU A 277 -1.25 -1.44 5.56
C LEU A 277 -2.06 -0.17 5.78
N PHE A 278 -1.73 0.52 6.87
CA PHE A 278 -2.34 1.78 7.23
C PHE A 278 -1.29 2.78 7.70
N THR A 279 -1.57 4.05 7.45
CA THR A 279 -0.92 5.17 8.14
C THR A 279 -1.69 5.56 9.40
N ASN A 280 -1.06 6.34 10.29
CA ASN A 280 -1.69 6.95 11.45
C ASN A 280 -2.86 7.90 11.09
N GLN A 281 -2.95 8.33 9.82
CA GLN A 281 -4.07 9.12 9.30
C GLN A 281 -5.20 8.23 8.76
N ASN A 282 -5.17 6.93 9.05
CA ASN A 282 -6.17 5.94 8.63
C ASN A 282 -6.25 5.76 7.10
N HIS A 283 -5.17 6.08 6.38
CA HIS A 283 -5.04 5.85 4.94
C HIS A 283 -4.67 4.38 4.70
N ILE A 284 -5.48 3.66 3.93
CA ILE A 284 -5.30 2.23 3.63
C ILE A 284 -4.51 2.04 2.33
N PHE A 285 -3.63 1.02 2.28
CA PHE A 285 -2.88 0.70 1.07
C PHE A 285 -2.37 -0.75 1.08
N PHE A 286 -2.16 -1.34 -0.10
CA PHE A 286 -1.50 -2.63 -0.22
C PHE A 286 0.00 -2.53 0.06
N SER A 287 0.57 -3.60 0.61
CA SER A 287 2.01 -3.81 0.57
C SER A 287 2.51 -3.90 -0.87
N ASP A 288 3.83 -3.86 -1.03
CA ASP A 288 4.45 -4.18 -2.31
C ASP A 288 4.11 -5.64 -2.69
N SER A 289 4.02 -5.94 -3.98
CA SER A 289 3.74 -7.28 -4.52
C SER A 289 5.01 -7.97 -5.03
N THR A 290 6.17 -7.32 -4.93
CA THR A 290 7.41 -7.83 -5.53
C THR A 290 8.27 -8.66 -4.58
N ARG A 291 9.35 -9.23 -5.13
CA ARG A 291 10.40 -9.97 -4.40
C ARG A 291 11.09 -9.15 -3.30
N LEU A 292 10.88 -7.83 -3.29
CA LEU A 292 11.35 -6.90 -2.27
C LEU A 292 10.43 -6.89 -1.03
N THR A 293 9.40 -7.73 -1.01
CA THR A 293 8.62 -8.00 0.21
C THR A 293 9.37 -8.90 1.17
N PRO A 294 9.33 -8.63 2.49
CA PRO A 294 9.90 -9.50 3.51
C PRO A 294 9.41 -10.96 3.41
N ASP A 295 8.12 -11.16 3.15
CA ASP A 295 7.51 -12.49 3.02
C ASP A 295 7.97 -13.25 1.77
N GLY A 296 8.23 -12.54 0.65
CA GLY A 296 8.78 -13.16 -0.57
C GLY A 296 10.18 -13.74 -0.37
N MET A 297 10.96 -13.17 0.55
CA MET A 297 12.32 -13.59 0.87
C MET A 297 12.39 -14.75 1.88
N LEU A 298 11.43 -14.84 2.81
CA LEU A 298 11.32 -15.97 3.76
C LEU A 298 11.16 -17.32 3.05
N HIS A 299 10.66 -17.34 1.82
CA HIS A 299 10.52 -18.55 1.01
C HIS A 299 11.84 -19.07 0.41
N HIS A 300 12.91 -18.27 0.39
CA HIS A 300 14.19 -18.68 -0.19
C HIS A 300 15.19 -19.22 0.84
N THR A 301 15.02 -18.90 2.13
CA THR A 301 16.03 -19.22 3.16
C THR A 301 15.60 -20.32 4.13
N ASP A 302 14.31 -20.43 4.44
CA ASP A 302 13.81 -21.43 5.37
C ASP A 302 12.87 -22.40 4.67
N LYS A 303 13.08 -23.70 4.89
CA LYS A 303 12.06 -24.74 4.68
C LYS A 303 10.82 -24.32 5.47
N ALA A 304 9.88 -23.70 4.76
CA ALA A 304 8.88 -22.77 5.26
C ALA A 304 8.07 -23.31 6.45
N SER A 305 8.05 -22.56 7.56
CA SER A 305 6.95 -22.62 8.50
C SER A 305 5.66 -22.36 7.73
N PHE A 306 4.68 -23.24 7.83
CA PHE A 306 3.38 -23.09 7.19
C PHE A 306 2.76 -21.72 7.54
N ASP A 307 2.62 -20.84 6.55
CA ASP A 307 1.95 -19.55 6.72
C ASP A 307 0.43 -19.76 6.75
N ARG A 308 -0.09 -19.93 7.98
CA ARG A 308 -1.51 -20.12 8.25
C ARG A 308 -2.36 -18.96 7.72
N GLU A 309 -1.89 -17.72 7.84
CA GLU A 309 -2.67 -16.57 7.40
C GLU A 309 -2.77 -16.55 5.88
N ARG A 310 -1.67 -16.82 5.16
CA ARG A 310 -1.73 -16.95 3.70
C ARG A 310 -2.67 -18.08 3.27
N TYR A 311 -2.62 -19.23 3.92
CA TYR A 311 -3.52 -20.34 3.62
C TYR A 311 -5.00 -19.99 3.87
N ASP A 312 -5.29 -19.26 4.96
CA ASP A 312 -6.67 -18.96 5.33
C ASP A 312 -7.39 -18.08 4.31
N TYR A 313 -6.68 -17.14 3.70
CA TYR A 313 -7.22 -16.18 2.73
C TYR A 313 -6.99 -16.59 1.26
N ALA A 314 -6.17 -17.63 1.00
CA ALA A 314 -5.87 -18.11 -0.34
C ALA A 314 -7.10 -18.71 -1.06
N ALA A 315 -7.09 -18.56 -2.37
CA ALA A 315 -8.06 -19.15 -3.28
C ALA A 315 -7.88 -20.68 -3.38
N PRO A 316 -8.95 -21.46 -3.66
CA PRO A 316 -8.91 -22.92 -3.72
C PRO A 316 -7.81 -23.49 -4.64
N GLU A 317 -7.59 -22.86 -5.80
CA GLU A 317 -6.64 -23.29 -6.82
C GLU A 317 -5.18 -23.12 -6.40
N GLN A 318 -4.88 -22.22 -5.47
CA GLN A 318 -3.52 -22.00 -4.98
C GLN A 318 -3.03 -23.15 -4.09
N TRP A 319 -3.95 -23.95 -3.53
CA TRP A 319 -3.66 -25.10 -2.67
C TRP A 319 -4.24 -26.43 -3.21
N PHE A 320 -4.68 -26.46 -4.46
CA PHE A 320 -5.13 -27.68 -5.12
C PHE A 320 -3.91 -28.50 -5.57
N ARG A 321 -3.69 -29.66 -4.95
CA ARG A 321 -2.72 -30.65 -5.47
C ARG A 321 -3.46 -31.60 -6.42
N PRO A 322 -3.02 -31.77 -7.68
CA PRO A 322 -3.46 -32.89 -8.48
C PRO A 322 -3.15 -34.18 -7.70
N THR A 323 -4.14 -35.03 -7.50
CA THR A 323 -3.93 -36.35 -6.91
C THR A 323 -2.92 -37.10 -7.78
N GLY A 324 -1.70 -37.29 -7.28
CA GLY A 324 -0.74 -38.21 -7.88
C GLY A 324 -1.32 -39.64 -7.91
N PRO A 325 -0.79 -40.52 -8.77
CA PRO A 325 -1.36 -41.84 -9.04
C PRO A 325 -1.31 -42.85 -7.86
N SER A 326 -1.00 -42.42 -6.64
CA SER A 326 -0.73 -43.30 -5.49
C SER A 326 -1.51 -42.99 -4.22
N SER A 327 -2.61 -42.22 -4.27
CA SER A 327 -3.48 -42.04 -3.10
C SER A 327 -4.68 -42.99 -3.18
N PRO A 328 -4.99 -43.78 -2.12
CA PRO A 328 -6.18 -44.64 -2.12
C PRO A 328 -7.44 -43.78 -2.12
N PRO A 329 -8.56 -44.26 -2.71
CA PRO A 329 -9.79 -43.50 -2.77
C PRO A 329 -10.34 -43.29 -1.35
N GLY A 330 -10.17 -42.08 -0.84
CA GLY A 330 -10.85 -41.64 0.38
C GLY A 330 -12.35 -41.67 0.13
N ARG A 331 -13.07 -42.48 0.90
CA ARG A 331 -14.54 -42.57 0.84
C ARG A 331 -15.15 -41.19 1.12
N PHE A 332 -15.65 -40.53 0.08
CA PHE A 332 -16.54 -39.39 0.24
C PHE A 332 -17.85 -39.90 0.84
N MET A 333 -18.18 -39.44 2.05
CA MET A 333 -19.53 -39.60 2.59
C MET A 333 -20.46 -38.70 1.78
N ASN A 334 -21.31 -39.35 0.99
CA ASN A 334 -22.43 -38.74 0.29
C ASN A 334 -23.47 -38.27 1.32
N LEU A 335 -23.55 -36.96 1.57
CA LEU A 335 -24.68 -36.38 2.31
C LEU A 335 -25.61 -35.73 1.29
N GLY A 336 -26.79 -36.32 1.13
CA GLY A 336 -27.77 -35.97 0.10
C GLY A 336 -28.13 -34.49 0.06
N SER A 337 -28.11 -33.96 -1.15
CA SER A 337 -28.71 -32.67 -1.51
C SER A 337 -30.23 -32.78 -1.42
N SER A 338 -30.83 -32.13 -0.42
CA SER A 338 -32.26 -31.82 -0.46
C SER A 338 -32.43 -30.53 -1.27
N SER A 339 -32.79 -30.68 -2.53
CA SER A 339 -33.24 -29.60 -3.39
C SER A 339 -34.64 -29.13 -2.98
N THR A 340 -34.72 -27.92 -2.45
CA THR A 340 -35.93 -27.09 -2.44
C THR A 340 -35.49 -25.66 -2.69
N PRO A 341 -35.99 -24.95 -3.72
CA PRO A 341 -35.79 -23.52 -3.81
C PRO A 341 -36.70 -22.82 -2.79
N PRO A 342 -36.22 -21.74 -2.15
CA PRO A 342 -37.11 -20.60 -2.06
C PRO A 342 -36.42 -19.33 -2.55
N ASP A 343 -37.22 -18.61 -3.31
CA ASP A 343 -37.15 -17.19 -3.62
C ASP A 343 -37.06 -16.36 -2.32
N ASP A 344 -35.86 -16.17 -1.77
CA ASP A 344 -35.61 -15.20 -0.69
C ASP A 344 -34.11 -14.87 -0.57
N GLY A 345 -33.66 -13.75 -1.15
CA GLY A 345 -32.47 -12.95 -0.79
C GLY A 345 -31.16 -13.61 -0.31
N GLY A 346 -30.91 -14.88 -0.61
CA GLY A 346 -29.82 -15.69 -0.05
C GLY A 346 -28.52 -15.62 -0.86
N PHE A 347 -27.38 -15.61 -0.17
CA PHE A 347 -26.07 -15.68 -0.81
C PHE A 347 -25.67 -17.13 -1.09
N THR A 348 -25.42 -17.48 -2.35
CA THR A 348 -24.95 -18.82 -2.76
C THR A 348 -23.67 -18.67 -3.56
N ILE A 349 -22.55 -19.19 -3.03
CA ILE A 349 -21.25 -19.20 -3.72
C ILE A 349 -21.21 -20.43 -4.64
N MET A 350 -20.87 -20.22 -5.91
CA MET A 350 -20.75 -21.30 -6.89
C MET A 350 -19.64 -22.27 -6.48
N ARG A 351 -20.01 -23.54 -6.26
CA ARG A 351 -19.08 -24.66 -6.00
C ARG A 351 -18.98 -25.51 -7.25
N SER A 352 -17.78 -25.96 -7.58
CA SER A 352 -17.60 -26.96 -8.62
C SER A 352 -18.34 -28.25 -8.24
N HIS A 353 -19.46 -28.51 -8.90
CA HIS A 353 -19.98 -29.86 -9.04
C HIS A 353 -19.19 -30.55 -10.16
N ASP A 354 -18.60 -31.72 -9.84
CA ASP A 354 -18.00 -32.71 -10.74
C ASP A 354 -17.56 -32.25 -12.15
N LEU A 355 -16.32 -31.79 -12.27
CA LEU A 355 -15.62 -31.68 -13.56
C LEU A 355 -14.82 -32.94 -13.91
N SER A 356 -15.00 -34.05 -13.18
CA SER A 356 -14.28 -35.31 -13.47
C SER A 356 -14.79 -36.07 -14.69
N THR A 357 -15.85 -35.59 -15.36
CA THR A 357 -16.51 -36.33 -16.46
C THR A 357 -16.66 -35.56 -17.77
N SER A 358 -16.10 -34.35 -17.91
CA SER A 358 -16.16 -33.61 -19.20
C SER A 358 -14.82 -33.70 -19.95
N PRO A 359 -14.74 -34.39 -21.10
CA PRO A 359 -13.51 -34.53 -21.88
C PRO A 359 -13.00 -33.21 -22.48
N ASN A 360 -13.76 -32.11 -22.37
CA ASN A 360 -13.35 -30.78 -22.83
C ASN A 360 -12.58 -29.95 -21.78
N GLY A 361 -12.46 -30.41 -20.53
CA GLY A 361 -11.77 -29.67 -19.46
C GLY A 361 -10.24 -29.59 -19.59
N MET A 362 -9.64 -30.36 -20.52
CA MET A 362 -8.18 -30.39 -20.74
C MET A 362 -7.68 -29.46 -21.85
N MET A 363 -8.56 -28.69 -22.52
CA MET A 363 -8.19 -27.88 -23.70
C MET A 363 -7.80 -26.42 -23.39
N PHE A 364 -7.86 -25.99 -22.12
CA PHE A 364 -7.39 -24.66 -21.72
C PHE A 364 -6.38 -24.81 -20.60
N ALA A 365 -5.09 -24.86 -20.94
CA ALA A 365 -4.06 -24.58 -19.95
C ALA A 365 -4.32 -23.15 -19.43
N PRO A 366 -4.61 -22.96 -18.13
CA PRO A 366 -4.89 -21.63 -17.61
C PRO A 366 -3.68 -20.74 -17.85
N ASN A 367 -3.87 -19.54 -18.39
CA ASN A 367 -2.82 -18.54 -18.37
C ASN A 367 -2.44 -18.31 -16.89
N PRO A 368 -1.20 -18.63 -16.45
CA PRO A 368 -0.83 -18.56 -15.04
C PRO A 368 -1.06 -17.17 -14.44
N GLN A 369 -0.92 -16.13 -15.25
CA GLN A 369 -1.15 -14.74 -14.87
C GLN A 369 -2.62 -14.43 -14.60
N GLN A 370 -3.53 -14.91 -15.45
CA GLN A 370 -4.97 -14.78 -15.21
C GLN A 370 -5.39 -15.56 -13.96
N SER A 371 -4.82 -16.75 -13.75
CA SER A 371 -5.06 -17.51 -12.52
C SER A 371 -4.64 -16.75 -11.26
N GLN A 372 -3.52 -16.02 -11.29
CA GLN A 372 -3.07 -15.20 -10.16
C GLN A 372 -3.99 -13.99 -9.91
N GLN A 373 -4.43 -13.32 -10.97
CA GLN A 373 -5.39 -12.22 -10.87
C GLN A 373 -6.73 -12.68 -10.27
N GLN A 374 -7.26 -13.82 -10.71
CA GLN A 374 -8.49 -14.37 -10.15
C GLN A 374 -8.31 -14.81 -8.68
N ALA A 375 -7.12 -15.30 -8.30
CA ALA A 375 -6.80 -15.61 -6.91
C ALA A 375 -6.76 -14.36 -6.02
N ASP A 376 -6.27 -13.23 -6.55
CA ASP A 376 -6.33 -11.95 -5.84
C ASP A 376 -7.77 -11.45 -5.66
N VAL A 377 -8.64 -11.62 -6.67
CA VAL A 377 -10.07 -11.29 -6.55
C VAL A 377 -10.71 -12.07 -5.39
N PHE A 378 -10.43 -13.37 -5.28
CA PHE A 378 -10.93 -14.20 -4.17
C PHE A 378 -10.42 -13.69 -2.81
N SER A 379 -9.11 -13.47 -2.73
CA SER A 379 -8.44 -13.03 -1.51
C SER A 379 -8.95 -11.66 -1.05
N LEU A 380 -9.14 -10.72 -1.99
CA LEU A 380 -9.76 -9.43 -1.71
C LEU A 380 -11.23 -9.58 -1.28
N GLY A 381 -11.99 -10.52 -1.85
CA GLY A 381 -13.34 -10.83 -1.39
C GLY A 381 -13.37 -11.23 0.09
N CYS A 382 -12.39 -12.01 0.54
CA CYS A 382 -12.22 -12.37 1.96
C CYS A 382 -11.94 -11.15 2.83
N ILE A 383 -11.08 -10.22 2.36
CA ILE A 383 -10.78 -8.96 3.06
C ILE A 383 -12.01 -8.06 3.16
N ILE A 384 -12.79 -7.93 2.09
CA ILE A 384 -14.02 -7.14 2.10
C ILE A 384 -15.00 -7.68 3.15
N LEU A 385 -15.10 -9.01 3.32
CA LEU A 385 -15.90 -9.60 4.40
C LEU A 385 -15.39 -9.27 5.80
N GLU A 386 -14.08 -9.20 6.02
CA GLU A 386 -13.51 -8.76 7.30
C GLU A 386 -13.86 -7.29 7.57
N LEU A 387 -13.74 -6.41 6.55
CA LEU A 387 -14.09 -4.99 6.66
C LEU A 387 -15.59 -4.76 6.91
N LEU A 388 -16.47 -5.49 6.21
CA LEU A 388 -17.92 -5.44 6.43
C LEU A 388 -18.30 -6.01 7.81
N SER A 389 -17.64 -7.09 8.24
CA SER A 389 -17.82 -7.64 9.59
C SER A 389 -17.45 -6.61 10.66
N PHE A 390 -16.31 -5.94 10.49
CA PHE A 390 -15.87 -4.85 11.35
C PHE A 390 -16.86 -3.68 11.38
N LEU A 391 -17.36 -3.25 10.21
CA LEU A 391 -18.37 -2.18 10.09
C LEU A 391 -19.65 -2.49 10.88
N VAL A 392 -20.09 -3.75 10.86
CA VAL A 392 -21.28 -4.24 11.58
C VAL A 392 -20.98 -4.55 13.07
N LYS A 393 -19.72 -4.39 13.51
CA LYS A 393 -19.19 -4.64 14.87
C LYS A 393 -19.06 -6.11 15.25
N ARG A 394 -18.69 -6.97 14.29
CA ARG A 394 -18.31 -8.37 14.53
C ARG A 394 -16.79 -8.51 14.47
N SER A 395 -16.21 -9.30 15.37
CA SER A 395 -14.76 -9.49 15.44
C SER A 395 -14.27 -10.55 14.45
N THR A 396 -13.06 -10.36 13.94
CA THR A 396 -12.36 -11.33 13.07
C THR A 396 -12.23 -12.71 13.72
N SER A 397 -11.97 -12.76 15.03
CA SER A 397 -11.87 -14.01 15.80
C SER A 397 -13.17 -14.82 15.82
N LYS A 398 -14.32 -14.15 15.95
CA LYS A 398 -15.64 -14.81 15.90
C LYS A 398 -15.94 -15.33 14.50
N PHE A 399 -15.50 -14.62 13.46
CA PHE A 399 -15.68 -15.05 12.09
C PHE A 399 -14.85 -16.30 11.79
N ALA A 400 -13.56 -16.29 12.16
CA ALA A 400 -12.68 -17.46 12.01
C ALA A 400 -13.25 -18.69 12.75
N ALA A 401 -13.69 -18.53 14.00
CA ALA A 401 -14.33 -19.61 14.76
C ALA A 401 -15.60 -20.14 14.08
N PHE A 402 -16.45 -19.24 13.56
CA PHE A 402 -17.67 -19.61 12.84
C PHE A 402 -17.38 -20.41 11.57
N ARG A 403 -16.36 -20.02 10.80
CA ARG A 403 -15.93 -20.78 9.61
C ARG A 403 -15.56 -22.21 9.98
N SER A 404 -14.80 -22.42 11.05
CA SER A 404 -14.37 -23.76 11.47
C SER A 404 -15.42 -24.61 12.21
N ALA A 405 -16.62 -24.07 12.51
CA ALA A 405 -17.54 -24.67 13.48
C ALA A 405 -18.11 -26.05 13.10
N LYS A 406 -18.06 -26.43 11.80
CA LYS A 406 -18.51 -27.75 11.30
C LYS A 406 -17.40 -28.81 11.27
N HIS A 407 -16.14 -28.45 11.49
CA HIS A 407 -15.02 -29.40 11.60
C HIS A 407 -14.94 -29.95 13.04
N LYS A 408 -15.85 -30.85 13.44
CA LYS A 408 -15.87 -31.46 14.79
C LYS A 408 -15.35 -32.91 14.81
N THR A 409 -14.09 -33.13 14.43
CA THR A 409 -13.44 -34.44 14.68
C THR A 409 -12.05 -34.25 15.26
N ALA A 410 -12.01 -33.69 16.48
CA ALA A 410 -10.80 -33.76 17.30
C ALA A 410 -10.82 -35.10 18.06
N GLY A 411 -10.11 -36.10 17.54
CA GLY A 411 -9.60 -37.19 18.39
C GLY A 411 -8.60 -36.65 19.43
N ARG A 412 -8.23 -37.47 20.43
CA ARG A 412 -7.18 -37.12 21.42
C ARG A 412 -5.90 -36.68 20.67
N GLY A 413 -5.53 -35.40 20.81
CA GLY A 413 -4.41 -34.78 20.08
C GLY A 413 -4.79 -34.00 18.81
N GLY A 414 -6.07 -33.62 18.66
CA GLY A 414 -6.68 -33.11 17.42
C GLY A 414 -5.97 -31.96 16.72
N ALA A 415 -5.81 -32.10 15.40
CA ALA A 415 -5.29 -31.08 14.51
C ALA A 415 -6.08 -29.75 14.63
N VAL A 416 -5.38 -28.62 14.47
CA VAL A 416 -5.98 -27.29 14.43
C VAL A 416 -7.10 -27.26 13.39
N LEU A 417 -8.29 -26.83 13.78
CA LEU A 417 -9.45 -26.77 12.90
C LEU A 417 -9.19 -25.86 11.70
N ASP A 418 -9.60 -26.26 10.51
CA ASP A 418 -9.40 -25.44 9.31
C ASP A 418 -10.34 -24.21 9.34
N THR A 419 -9.75 -23.02 9.42
CA THR A 419 -10.43 -21.71 9.44
C THR A 419 -10.38 -21.00 8.09
N SER A 420 -9.83 -21.65 7.05
CA SER A 420 -9.70 -21.07 5.72
C SER A 420 -11.05 -20.79 5.09
N PHE A 421 -11.13 -19.72 4.30
CA PHE A 421 -12.34 -19.34 3.58
C PHE A 421 -12.68 -20.41 2.53
N HIS A 422 -11.70 -20.87 1.77
CA HIS A 422 -11.90 -21.77 0.64
C HIS A 422 -12.38 -23.18 1.04
N LYS A 423 -12.09 -23.67 2.26
CA LYS A 423 -12.66 -24.95 2.76
C LYS A 423 -14.02 -24.80 3.42
N ASN A 424 -14.41 -23.58 3.82
CA ASN A 424 -15.58 -23.33 4.65
C ASN A 424 -16.64 -22.43 3.97
N LEU A 425 -16.73 -22.44 2.63
CA LEU A 425 -17.62 -21.56 1.86
C LEU A 425 -19.09 -21.57 2.35
N GLY A 426 -19.63 -22.71 2.77
CA GLY A 426 -21.00 -22.78 3.31
C GLY A 426 -21.18 -22.05 4.64
N GLN A 427 -20.13 -21.96 5.47
CA GLN A 427 -20.15 -21.10 6.66
C GLN A 427 -19.93 -19.63 6.30
N VAL A 428 -19.17 -19.36 5.24
CA VAL A 428 -19.02 -17.99 4.72
C VAL A 428 -20.38 -17.46 4.25
N GLU A 429 -21.13 -18.22 3.46
CA GLU A 429 -22.51 -17.89 3.05
C GLU A 429 -23.43 -17.58 4.23
N ALA A 430 -23.49 -18.48 5.21
CA ALA A 430 -24.31 -18.29 6.40
C ALA A 430 -23.90 -17.04 7.21
N TRP A 431 -22.61 -16.73 7.27
CA TRP A 431 -22.12 -15.49 7.88
C TRP A 431 -22.56 -14.26 7.08
N MET A 432 -22.47 -14.27 5.75
CA MET A 432 -22.95 -13.17 4.89
C MET A 432 -24.45 -12.91 5.09
N SER A 433 -25.28 -13.95 5.15
CA SER A 433 -26.71 -13.82 5.44
C SER A 433 -26.96 -13.17 6.82
N SER A 434 -26.19 -13.57 7.83
CA SER A 434 -26.27 -12.94 9.16
C SER A 434 -25.85 -11.46 9.13
N LEU A 435 -24.78 -11.13 8.38
CA LEU A 435 -24.31 -9.75 8.23
C LEU A 435 -25.37 -8.86 7.54
N ALA A 436 -25.97 -9.33 6.45
CA ALA A 436 -27.01 -8.60 5.73
C ALA A 436 -28.22 -8.30 6.64
N LYS A 437 -28.68 -9.29 7.42
CA LYS A 437 -29.78 -9.14 8.38
C LYS A 437 -29.46 -8.16 9.52
N GLU A 438 -28.22 -8.13 9.99
CA GLU A 438 -27.79 -7.18 11.03
C GLU A 438 -27.60 -5.77 10.49
N ALA A 439 -27.07 -5.63 9.27
CA ALA A 439 -26.87 -4.36 8.61
C ALA A 439 -28.21 -3.66 8.31
N SER A 440 -29.21 -4.40 7.83
CA SER A 440 -30.55 -3.84 7.55
C SER A 440 -31.21 -3.22 8.79
N ARG A 441 -30.99 -3.80 9.97
CA ARG A 441 -31.46 -3.25 11.26
C ARG A 441 -30.74 -1.98 11.70
N LYS A 442 -29.57 -1.69 11.13
CA LYS A 442 -28.74 -0.52 11.46
C LYS A 442 -28.94 0.64 10.49
N VAL A 443 -29.71 0.46 9.42
CA VAL A 443 -29.99 1.50 8.43
C VAL A 443 -30.75 2.66 9.06
N SER A 444 -30.25 3.87 8.86
CA SER A 444 -30.86 5.12 9.30
C SER A 444 -30.19 6.29 8.56
N ASP A 445 -30.86 7.44 8.47
CA ASP A 445 -30.26 8.65 7.87
C ASP A 445 -29.37 9.43 8.86
N LYS A 446 -29.25 8.94 10.10
CA LYS A 446 -28.44 9.55 11.16
C LYS A 446 -27.06 8.91 11.29
N ASP A 447 -26.08 9.69 11.75
CA ASP A 447 -24.72 9.23 12.07
C ASP A 447 -24.00 8.50 10.92
N GLY A 448 -24.33 8.77 9.65
CA GLY A 448 -23.78 8.03 8.52
C GLY A 448 -24.24 6.56 8.44
N ALA A 449 -25.41 6.21 8.98
CA ALA A 449 -25.95 4.85 8.91
C ALA A 449 -26.54 4.47 7.53
N ASN A 450 -26.65 5.42 6.60
CA ASN A 450 -27.00 5.21 5.21
C ASN A 450 -26.05 4.20 4.53
N VAL A 451 -24.77 4.17 4.93
CA VAL A 451 -23.79 3.21 4.41
C VAL A 451 -24.18 1.73 4.64
N PHE A 452 -25.02 1.44 5.65
CA PHE A 452 -25.51 0.07 5.87
C PHE A 452 -26.43 -0.42 4.76
N ARG A 453 -27.04 0.49 3.98
CA ARG A 453 -27.84 0.15 2.79
C ARG A 453 -26.99 -0.54 1.72
N GLY A 454 -25.70 -0.17 1.61
CA GLY A 454 -24.76 -0.78 0.66
C GLY A 454 -24.20 -2.13 1.09
N VAL A 455 -24.35 -2.56 2.34
CA VAL A 455 -23.76 -3.83 2.82
C VAL A 455 -24.31 -5.02 2.04
N THR A 456 -25.64 -5.13 1.90
CA THR A 456 -26.26 -6.25 1.17
C THR A 456 -25.85 -6.28 -0.31
N PRO A 457 -25.91 -5.16 -1.07
CA PRO A 457 -25.38 -5.13 -2.43
C PRO A 457 -23.90 -5.51 -2.55
N ILE A 458 -23.02 -5.02 -1.64
CA ILE A 458 -21.59 -5.39 -1.67
C ILE A 458 -21.41 -6.89 -1.42
N LEU A 459 -22.19 -7.49 -0.51
CA LEU A 459 -22.14 -8.93 -0.27
C LEU A 459 -22.53 -9.76 -1.51
N HIS A 460 -23.40 -9.26 -2.39
CA HIS A 460 -23.70 -9.92 -3.66
C HIS A 460 -22.50 -9.88 -4.61
N VAL A 461 -21.76 -8.76 -4.66
CA VAL A 461 -20.51 -8.67 -5.41
C VAL A 461 -19.49 -9.67 -4.87
N VAL A 462 -19.32 -9.70 -3.53
CA VAL A 462 -18.40 -10.62 -2.85
C VAL A 462 -18.74 -12.08 -3.11
N THR A 463 -20.03 -12.43 -3.24
CA THR A 463 -20.46 -13.80 -3.56
C THR A 463 -19.84 -14.28 -4.88
N GLY A 464 -19.80 -13.43 -5.91
CA GLY A 464 -19.11 -13.72 -7.16
C GLY A 464 -17.58 -13.76 -7.02
N MET A 465 -17.00 -12.88 -6.22
CA MET A 465 -15.55 -12.88 -5.96
C MET A 465 -15.07 -14.18 -5.29
N LEU A 466 -15.91 -14.80 -4.47
CA LEU A 466 -15.59 -16.01 -3.71
C LEU A 466 -15.91 -17.32 -4.43
N SER A 467 -16.30 -17.28 -5.71
CA SER A 467 -16.57 -18.49 -6.52
C SER A 467 -15.39 -19.46 -6.46
N ALA A 468 -15.68 -20.76 -6.27
CA ALA A 468 -14.64 -21.78 -6.14
C ALA A 468 -13.84 -21.92 -7.44
N ASN A 469 -14.53 -21.86 -8.57
CA ASN A 469 -13.93 -21.83 -9.90
C ASN A 469 -13.41 -20.41 -10.22
N PRO A 470 -12.12 -20.25 -10.57
CA PRO A 470 -11.53 -18.94 -10.91
C PRO A 470 -12.25 -18.21 -12.04
N TYR A 471 -12.79 -18.92 -13.02
CA TYR A 471 -13.44 -18.32 -14.20
C TYR A 471 -14.83 -17.74 -13.90
N ASP A 472 -15.47 -18.18 -12.82
CA ASP A 472 -16.77 -17.66 -12.37
C ASP A 472 -16.61 -16.40 -11.51
N ARG A 473 -15.38 -15.95 -11.25
CA ARG A 473 -15.11 -14.73 -10.49
C ARG A 473 -15.11 -13.51 -11.43
N PRO A 474 -15.78 -12.41 -11.06
CA PRO A 474 -15.77 -11.20 -11.86
C PRO A 474 -14.35 -10.60 -11.92
N PRO A 475 -13.96 -9.97 -13.05
CA PRO A 475 -12.70 -9.24 -13.13
C PRO A 475 -12.72 -8.02 -12.18
N ALA A 476 -11.54 -7.60 -11.73
CA ALA A 476 -11.40 -6.49 -10.75
C ALA A 476 -12.06 -5.18 -11.22
N ILE A 477 -12.08 -4.90 -12.52
CA ILE A 477 -12.76 -3.73 -13.09
C ILE A 477 -14.28 -3.76 -12.84
N GLU A 478 -14.90 -4.92 -13.00
CA GLU A 478 -16.34 -5.08 -12.78
C GLU A 478 -16.67 -4.95 -11.29
N VAL A 479 -15.83 -5.54 -10.43
CA VAL A 479 -15.94 -5.37 -8.97
C VAL A 479 -15.84 -3.88 -8.60
N GLN A 480 -14.87 -3.15 -9.17
CA GLN A 480 -14.66 -1.72 -8.93
C GLN A 480 -15.91 -0.91 -9.32
N GLN A 481 -16.42 -1.11 -10.52
CA GLN A 481 -17.59 -0.39 -11.04
C GLN A 481 -18.83 -0.64 -10.19
N ARG A 482 -19.11 -1.90 -9.84
CA ARG A 482 -20.25 -2.27 -9.00
C ARG A 482 -20.12 -1.67 -7.59
N VAL A 483 -18.94 -1.76 -6.97
CA VAL A 483 -18.73 -1.16 -5.64
C VAL A 483 -18.87 0.36 -5.71
N TYR A 484 -18.27 1.02 -6.70
CA TYR A 484 -18.39 2.46 -6.90
C TYR A 484 -19.87 2.88 -7.01
N GLN A 485 -20.63 2.21 -7.86
CA GLN A 485 -22.07 2.45 -8.04
C GLN A 485 -22.86 2.27 -6.73
N ILE A 486 -22.58 1.21 -5.97
CA ILE A 486 -23.25 0.99 -4.67
C ILE A 486 -22.93 2.14 -3.71
N LEU A 487 -21.70 2.61 -3.67
CA LEU A 487 -21.30 3.71 -2.79
C LEU A 487 -22.00 5.03 -3.16
N THR A 488 -22.06 5.36 -4.44
CA THR A 488 -22.66 6.61 -4.90
C THR A 488 -24.19 6.57 -4.83
N GLU A 489 -24.80 5.50 -5.34
CA GLU A 489 -26.25 5.42 -5.54
C GLU A 489 -27.00 4.86 -4.33
N VAL A 490 -26.42 3.90 -3.61
CA VAL A 490 -27.10 3.21 -2.50
C VAL A 490 -26.69 3.77 -1.14
N CYS A 491 -25.39 3.97 -0.93
CA CYS A 491 -24.88 4.57 0.30
C CYS A 491 -25.08 6.10 0.33
N GLY A 492 -25.27 6.75 -0.82
CA GLY A 492 -25.39 8.22 -0.90
C GLY A 492 -24.07 8.94 -0.63
N ASN A 493 -22.93 8.29 -0.91
CA ASN A 493 -21.61 8.92 -0.83
C ASN A 493 -21.34 9.66 -2.14
N SER A 494 -21.59 10.97 -2.17
CA SER A 494 -21.47 11.79 -3.38
C SER A 494 -20.03 11.96 -3.87
N GLU A 495 -19.05 11.83 -2.97
CA GLU A 495 -17.63 11.97 -3.28
C GLU A 495 -16.83 10.80 -2.69
N PRO A 496 -16.93 9.60 -3.27
CA PRO A 496 -16.07 8.49 -2.88
C PRO A 496 -14.59 8.85 -3.10
N HIS A 497 -13.70 8.29 -2.27
CA HIS A 497 -12.28 8.66 -2.30
C HIS A 497 -11.62 8.41 -3.67
N CYS A 498 -11.69 7.19 -4.18
CA CYS A 498 -11.15 6.84 -5.49
C CYS A 498 -12.21 7.03 -6.58
N VAL A 499 -11.92 7.90 -7.54
CA VAL A 499 -12.77 8.11 -8.73
C VAL A 499 -11.89 8.00 -9.98
N HIS A 500 -11.43 6.78 -10.29
CA HIS A 500 -10.68 6.52 -11.52
C HIS A 500 -11.63 6.00 -12.61
N GLN A 501 -11.66 6.70 -13.75
CA GLN A 501 -12.36 6.24 -14.95
C GLN A 501 -11.40 5.38 -15.78
N TYR A 502 -11.60 4.06 -15.77
CA TYR A 502 -10.82 3.13 -16.61
C TYR A 502 -11.40 3.01 -18.04
N SER A 503 -12.09 4.04 -18.54
CA SER A 503 -13.09 3.96 -19.61
C SER A 503 -12.60 4.32 -21.03
N HIS A 504 -11.35 4.05 -21.41
CA HIS A 504 -10.91 4.34 -22.79
C HIS A 504 -10.51 3.13 -23.65
N GLU A 505 -10.38 1.93 -23.09
CA GLU A 505 -10.02 0.74 -23.89
C GLU A 505 -11.11 -0.36 -23.95
N LEU A 506 -12.14 -0.29 -23.11
CA LEU A 506 -13.20 -1.32 -23.05
C LEU A 506 -14.46 -1.00 -23.86
N ASP A 507 -14.70 0.26 -24.23
CA ASP A 507 -15.85 0.63 -25.10
C ASP A 507 -15.73 -0.02 -26.49
N TYR A 508 -14.50 -0.28 -26.95
CA TYR A 508 -14.25 -1.03 -28.19
C TYR A 508 -14.59 -2.53 -28.07
N SER A 509 -14.59 -3.09 -26.86
CA SER A 509 -14.88 -4.51 -26.62
C SER A 509 -16.33 -4.77 -26.22
N LEU A 510 -17.01 -3.79 -25.62
CA LEU A 510 -18.43 -3.85 -25.24
C LEU A 510 -19.38 -3.42 -26.36
N GLY A 511 -18.89 -2.70 -27.38
CA GLY A 511 -19.66 -2.34 -28.59
C GLY A 511 -20.16 -3.51 -29.45
N ARG A 512 -19.86 -4.77 -29.09
CA ARG A 512 -20.38 -5.98 -29.75
C ARG A 512 -21.49 -6.73 -28.99
N MET A 513 -21.99 -6.21 -27.87
CA MET A 513 -23.19 -6.77 -27.23
C MET A 513 -24.31 -5.73 -27.18
N HIS A 514 -24.92 -5.48 -28.35
CA HIS A 514 -26.22 -4.82 -28.39
C HIS A 514 -27.29 -5.83 -27.97
N ILE A 515 -27.79 -5.70 -26.74
CA ILE A 515 -29.03 -6.33 -26.31
C ILE A 515 -30.16 -5.57 -27.04
N GLN A 516 -30.75 -6.20 -28.06
CA GLN A 516 -32.02 -5.75 -28.62
C GLN A 516 -33.06 -5.75 -27.50
N GLY A 517 -33.54 -4.57 -27.13
CA GLY A 517 -34.73 -4.43 -26.31
C GLY A 517 -35.96 -4.94 -27.08
N PRO A 518 -36.96 -5.53 -26.40
CA PRO A 518 -38.17 -5.99 -27.06
C PRO A 518 -39.07 -4.78 -27.32
N GLY A 519 -38.91 -4.17 -28.49
CA GLY A 519 -39.76 -3.09 -28.98
C GLY A 519 -39.43 -2.81 -30.43
N ASP A 520 -40.44 -2.94 -31.30
CA ASP A 520 -40.41 -2.63 -32.74
C ASP A 520 -39.84 -3.70 -33.69
N ALA A 521 -40.63 -4.74 -33.91
CA ALA A 521 -40.70 -5.41 -35.21
C ALA A 521 -42.04 -6.14 -35.41
N MET A 522 -43.07 -5.44 -35.90
CA MET A 522 -43.84 -5.88 -37.08
C MET A 522 -44.93 -4.86 -37.46
N MET A 523 -44.66 -4.11 -38.53
CA MET A 523 -45.72 -3.55 -39.38
C MET A 523 -46.10 -4.62 -40.39
N GLY A 524 -47.32 -5.16 -40.31
CA GLY A 524 -47.73 -6.23 -41.23
C GLY A 524 -49.15 -6.76 -41.05
N ARG A 525 -50.10 -6.01 -41.62
CA ARG A 525 -51.39 -6.44 -42.20
C ARG A 525 -52.65 -6.48 -41.32
N LEU A 526 -53.67 -5.94 -41.97
CA LEU A 526 -55.07 -5.72 -41.63
C LEU A 526 -55.93 -6.99 -41.51
N ASN A 527 -57.06 -6.79 -40.80
CA ASN A 527 -58.33 -7.55 -40.81
C ASN A 527 -58.33 -8.95 -40.18
N ARG A 528 -59.07 -9.11 -39.06
CA ARG A 528 -60.41 -9.74 -39.03
C ARG A 528 -60.97 -9.78 -37.59
N ALA A 529 -62.26 -9.48 -37.46
CA ALA A 529 -63.06 -9.48 -36.23
C ALA A 529 -63.45 -10.88 -35.74
N SER A 530 -63.61 -11.07 -34.41
CA SER A 530 -64.83 -11.57 -33.73
C SER A 530 -64.58 -12.29 -32.39
N PHE A 531 -65.32 -11.82 -31.38
CA PHE A 531 -66.07 -12.50 -30.30
C PHE A 531 -65.48 -13.67 -29.48
N GLY A 532 -65.66 -13.57 -28.15
CA GLY A 532 -66.19 -14.70 -27.37
C GLY A 532 -65.72 -14.89 -25.92
N TYR A 533 -66.42 -14.27 -24.97
CA TYR A 533 -66.85 -14.74 -23.63
C TYR A 533 -65.95 -15.60 -22.69
N GLY A 534 -65.89 -15.17 -21.41
CA GLY A 534 -65.85 -16.09 -20.27
C GLY A 534 -65.18 -15.56 -18.99
N THR A 535 -65.96 -14.99 -18.06
CA THR A 535 -65.64 -14.85 -16.61
C THR A 535 -66.54 -15.81 -15.81
N PRO A 536 -66.45 -15.89 -14.46
CA PRO A 536 -65.38 -16.46 -13.63
C PRO A 536 -65.95 -17.51 -12.64
N ARG A 537 -65.12 -18.24 -11.88
CA ARG A 537 -65.58 -18.91 -10.64
C ARG A 537 -64.61 -18.78 -9.46
N THR A 538 -65.18 -18.15 -8.44
CA THR A 538 -64.85 -18.06 -7.02
C THR A 538 -64.76 -19.42 -6.31
N PHE A 539 -63.92 -19.54 -5.29
CA PHE A 539 -64.25 -20.28 -4.06
C PHE A 539 -63.49 -19.72 -2.85
N GLN A 540 -64.24 -19.40 -1.80
CA GLN A 540 -63.83 -18.97 -0.46
C GLN A 540 -64.02 -20.12 0.55
N HIS A 541 -63.49 -19.89 1.77
CA HIS A 541 -63.65 -20.60 3.06
C HIS A 541 -62.62 -21.70 3.33
N SER A 542 -62.06 -21.90 4.53
CA SER A 542 -62.46 -21.49 5.88
C SER A 542 -61.26 -21.50 6.85
N ARG A 543 -61.41 -20.71 7.91
CA ARG A 543 -60.65 -20.62 9.17
C ARG A 543 -60.56 -21.95 9.91
N ASN A 544 -59.52 -22.09 10.76
CA ASN A 544 -59.72 -22.63 12.10
C ASN A 544 -58.77 -21.98 13.13
N SER A 545 -59.34 -21.66 14.29
CA SER A 545 -58.70 -21.05 15.46
C SER A 545 -58.34 -22.13 16.48
N SER A 546 -57.32 -21.92 17.31
CA SER A 546 -57.25 -22.46 18.69
C SER A 546 -56.20 -21.73 19.52
N SER A 547 -56.51 -21.60 20.80
CA SER A 547 -56.02 -20.66 21.80
C SER A 547 -55.34 -21.37 22.98
N GLY A 548 -54.52 -20.63 23.73
CA GLY A 548 -54.49 -20.74 25.20
C GLY A 548 -53.14 -21.04 25.86
N GLY A 549 -52.79 -20.28 26.90
CA GLY A 549 -51.85 -20.72 27.93
C GLY A 549 -50.99 -19.61 28.57
N TYR A 550 -51.43 -19.06 29.69
CA TYR A 550 -50.78 -18.05 30.54
C TYR A 550 -50.02 -18.71 31.71
N SER A 551 -48.93 -18.09 32.22
CA SER A 551 -48.43 -18.05 33.64
C SER A 551 -47.02 -17.44 33.66
N GLN A 552 -46.78 -16.22 34.17
CA GLN A 552 -46.50 -15.76 35.54
C GLN A 552 -45.17 -16.20 36.22
N THR A 553 -44.28 -15.19 36.38
CA THR A 553 -43.43 -14.79 37.52
C THR A 553 -42.44 -15.76 38.21
N SER A 554 -41.17 -15.33 38.33
CA SER A 554 -40.53 -14.99 39.63
C SER A 554 -39.16 -14.32 39.49
N ARG A 555 -38.85 -13.46 40.48
CA ARG A 555 -37.69 -12.56 40.65
C ARG A 555 -36.55 -13.23 41.44
N THR A 556 -35.32 -12.71 41.29
CA THR A 556 -34.29 -12.48 42.34
C THR A 556 -33.21 -11.55 41.75
N THR A 557 -33.10 -10.27 42.17
CA THR A 557 -32.13 -9.69 43.14
C THR A 557 -30.65 -9.86 42.77
N ALA A 558 -29.70 -8.95 42.96
CA ALA A 558 -29.55 -7.52 43.26
C ALA A 558 -28.03 -7.32 43.41
N SER A 559 -27.45 -6.23 42.89
CA SER A 559 -26.39 -5.48 43.59
C SER A 559 -26.04 -4.21 42.81
N SER A 560 -26.31 -3.10 43.47
CA SER A 560 -25.99 -1.73 43.11
C SER A 560 -24.76 -1.27 43.90
N GLU A 561 -24.41 0.01 43.72
CA GLU A 561 -23.51 0.87 44.50
C GLU A 561 -22.10 1.02 43.91
N ALA A 562 -21.51 2.21 43.85
CA ALA A 562 -22.00 3.59 43.96
C ALA A 562 -20.85 4.49 43.49
N GLU A 563 -21.20 5.65 42.95
CA GLU A 563 -20.30 6.75 42.64
C GLU A 563 -19.75 7.39 43.92
N ILE A 564 -18.48 7.82 43.88
CA ILE A 564 -17.96 8.85 44.80
C ILE A 564 -17.41 9.98 43.94
N ASP A 565 -18.06 11.12 44.10
CA ASP A 565 -17.74 12.43 43.57
C ASP A 565 -16.53 13.02 44.34
N GLY A 566 -15.64 13.68 43.61
CA GLY A 566 -14.36 14.17 44.10
C GLY A 566 -13.92 15.37 43.27
N THR A 567 -14.54 16.50 43.57
CA THR A 567 -14.30 17.83 43.00
C THR A 567 -12.86 18.29 43.26
N TYR A 568 -12.10 18.55 42.20
CA TYR A 568 -10.97 19.48 42.23
C TYR A 568 -10.91 20.27 40.92
N ASN A 569 -11.10 21.58 41.04
CA ASN A 569 -11.06 22.56 39.97
C ASN A 569 -9.71 23.30 40.04
N PRO A 570 -9.00 23.46 38.91
CA PRO A 570 -8.32 24.72 38.67
C PRO A 570 -8.50 25.23 37.24
N GLY A 571 -9.05 26.46 37.13
CA GLY A 571 -8.60 27.55 36.22
C GLY A 571 -8.62 27.34 34.69
N PRO A 572 -9.21 28.28 33.90
CA PRO A 572 -9.37 28.10 32.47
C PRO A 572 -8.05 28.39 31.73
N SER A 573 -7.49 27.39 31.08
CA SER A 573 -6.50 27.57 30.02
C SER A 573 -7.20 27.44 28.66
N SER A 574 -7.04 28.48 27.86
CA SER A 574 -7.71 28.68 26.57
C SER A 574 -7.44 27.51 25.61
N PRO A 575 -8.47 26.88 25.00
CA PRO A 575 -8.23 25.86 24.00
C PRO A 575 -7.79 26.53 22.69
N GLN A 576 -6.54 26.28 22.28
CA GLN A 576 -6.12 26.52 20.91
C GLN A 576 -7.05 25.75 19.97
N ARG A 577 -7.77 26.49 19.12
CA ARG A 577 -8.58 25.95 18.03
C ARG A 577 -7.68 25.12 17.13
N ILE A 578 -7.77 23.79 17.22
CA ILE A 578 -7.30 22.90 16.17
C ILE A 578 -8.26 23.11 14.98
N ARG A 579 -7.77 23.82 13.97
CA ARG A 579 -8.44 23.97 12.68
C ARG A 579 -8.54 22.58 12.02
N PRO A 580 -9.71 22.15 11.52
CA PRO A 580 -9.76 21.01 10.61
C PRO A 580 -9.00 21.39 9.34
N GLN A 581 -7.88 20.70 9.08
CA GLN A 581 -7.20 20.76 7.78
C GLN A 581 -8.15 20.12 6.74
N PRO A 582 -8.36 20.74 5.58
CA PRO A 582 -9.14 20.14 4.51
C PRO A 582 -8.45 18.89 3.98
N SER A 583 -9.23 18.04 3.31
CA SER A 583 -8.78 16.91 2.49
C SER A 583 -7.45 17.16 1.80
N TRP A 584 -6.58 16.15 1.80
CA TRP A 584 -5.30 16.16 1.07
C TRP A 584 -5.42 16.86 -0.28
N PRO A 585 -4.52 17.79 -0.64
CA PRO A 585 -4.50 18.35 -1.97
C PRO A 585 -4.29 17.20 -2.96
N ARG A 586 -5.21 17.08 -3.93
CA ARG A 586 -5.04 16.20 -5.09
C ARG A 586 -3.65 16.43 -5.66
N ASN A 587 -2.80 15.42 -5.63
CA ASN A 587 -1.47 15.52 -6.20
C ASN A 587 -1.64 15.65 -7.72
N PRO A 588 -1.34 16.79 -8.36
CA PRO A 588 -1.64 17.00 -9.79
C PRO A 588 -0.77 16.13 -10.71
N GLY A 589 0.19 15.38 -10.16
CA GLY A 589 1.16 14.57 -10.91
C GLY A 589 0.63 13.27 -11.53
N TYR A 590 -0.67 13.00 -11.49
CA TYR A 590 -1.27 11.81 -12.11
C TYR A 590 -1.96 12.10 -13.46
N MET A 591 -1.48 13.10 -14.20
CA MET A 591 -1.75 13.18 -15.64
C MET A 591 -0.53 12.65 -16.40
N VAL A 592 -0.64 11.44 -16.94
CA VAL A 592 0.26 10.95 -17.97
C VAL A 592 0.05 11.84 -19.19
N ASN A 593 1.01 12.71 -19.48
CA ASN A 593 1.03 13.50 -20.71
C ASN A 593 1.33 12.53 -21.88
N PRO A 594 0.45 12.32 -22.88
CA PRO A 594 0.70 11.36 -23.95
C PRO A 594 1.73 11.82 -24.99
N ALA A 595 2.37 12.97 -24.80
CA ALA A 595 3.14 13.67 -25.83
C ALA A 595 4.66 13.57 -25.62
N LEU A 596 5.21 12.39 -25.34
CA LEU A 596 6.66 12.13 -25.39
C LEU A 596 6.93 10.69 -25.82
N ASN A 597 6.45 10.31 -27.01
CA ASN A 597 6.94 9.10 -27.68
C ASN A 597 6.77 9.19 -29.21
N GLN A 598 7.35 10.21 -29.83
CA GLN A 598 7.62 10.21 -31.27
C GLN A 598 9.03 10.78 -31.51
N GLY A 599 10.03 9.92 -31.41
CA GLY A 599 11.40 10.18 -31.83
C GLY A 599 11.69 9.45 -33.13
N SER A 600 11.54 10.18 -34.23
CA SER A 600 12.33 10.12 -35.49
C SER A 600 12.94 8.77 -35.92
N LEU A 601 12.30 8.14 -36.91
CA LEU A 601 12.97 7.32 -37.92
C LEU A 601 12.68 7.94 -39.29
N SER A 602 13.68 8.62 -39.86
CA SER A 602 13.72 8.90 -41.29
C SER A 602 15.18 8.96 -41.73
N ALA A 603 15.59 7.89 -42.39
CA ALA A 603 16.81 7.79 -43.14
C ALA A 603 16.55 8.33 -44.56
N THR A 604 17.41 9.22 -45.05
CA THR A 604 17.67 9.39 -46.49
C THR A 604 19.03 10.07 -46.65
N GLY A 605 19.96 9.37 -47.27
CA GLY A 605 20.85 9.95 -48.28
C GLY A 605 20.61 9.17 -49.58
N PRO A 606 21.22 9.55 -50.72
CA PRO A 606 21.94 10.78 -51.02
C PRO A 606 21.06 11.90 -51.61
#